data_AF-A0A7S2KFK5-F1
#
_entry.id   AF-A0A7S2KFK5-F1
#
_cell.length_a   1.000
_cell.length_b   1.000
_cell.length_c   1.000
_cell.angle_alpha   90.00
_cell.angle_beta   90.00
_cell.angle_gamma   90.00
#
_symmetry.space_group_name_H-M   'P 1'
#
loop_
_entity.id
_entity.type
_entity.pdbx_description
1 polymer ?
#
loop_
_entity_poly.entity_id
_entity_poly.type
_entity_poly.pdbx_seq_one_letter_code
_entity_poly.pdbx_strand_id
1 'polypeptide(L)'
;MKRPLRPLDDQHWELQERELFAADRVTQGSNFGHYDEIAVECRGGQGDEVPIDSFEQACEALELPAGLAANLERCAYGAATPVQKHCVPAACSGTDVMVSAQTGSGKTLAFLVPIIATALRQGERPVQAGPRGPTRA
;
A
#
# COMPACT_ATOMS: atom_id res chain seq x y z
N MET A 1 -21.96 -16.11 -19.97
CA MET A 1 -22.96 -15.29 -19.26
C MET A 1 -22.36 -14.86 -17.92
N LYS A 2 -21.77 -13.66 -17.84
CA LYS A 2 -21.21 -13.15 -16.57
C LYS A 2 -22.40 -12.82 -15.66
N ARG A 3 -22.49 -13.48 -14.50
CA ARG A 3 -23.48 -13.11 -13.47
C ARG A 3 -23.29 -11.61 -13.17
N PRO A 4 -24.35 -10.78 -13.23
CA PRO A 4 -24.23 -9.41 -12.74
C PRO A 4 -23.83 -9.47 -11.26
N LEU A 5 -22.81 -8.68 -10.88
CA LEU A 5 -22.49 -8.48 -9.47
C LEU A 5 -23.77 -7.96 -8.82
N ARG A 6 -24.31 -8.70 -7.83
CA ARG A 6 -25.42 -8.20 -7.03
C ARG A 6 -24.97 -6.88 -6.39
N PRO A 7 -25.86 -5.87 -6.25
CA PRO A 7 -25.57 -4.74 -5.38
C PRO A 7 -25.24 -5.33 -4.01
N LEU A 8 -24.00 -5.16 -3.59
CA LEU A 8 -23.53 -5.62 -2.31
C LEU A 8 -24.12 -4.62 -1.30
N ASP A 9 -25.02 -5.10 -0.46
CA ASP A 9 -25.60 -4.31 0.62
C ASP A 9 -24.55 -4.05 1.71
N ASP A 10 -24.84 -3.15 2.65
CA ASP A 10 -23.91 -2.79 3.72
C ASP A 10 -23.49 -4.04 4.54
N GLN A 11 -24.42 -4.98 4.73
CA GLN A 11 -24.16 -6.25 5.41
C GLN A 11 -23.11 -7.10 4.68
N HIS A 12 -23.13 -7.12 3.35
CA HIS A 12 -22.11 -7.80 2.57
C HIS A 12 -20.71 -7.23 2.81
N TRP A 13 -20.57 -5.90 2.76
CA TRP A 13 -19.27 -5.25 2.95
C TRP A 13 -18.74 -5.42 4.37
N GLU A 14 -19.61 -5.34 5.37
CA GLU A 14 -19.23 -5.59 6.76
C GLU A 14 -18.70 -7.03 6.95
N LEU A 15 -19.37 -8.02 6.35
CA LEU A 15 -18.92 -9.42 6.42
C LEU A 15 -17.58 -9.62 5.72
N GLN A 16 -17.42 -9.03 4.53
CA GLN A 16 -16.20 -9.13 3.75
C GLN A 16 -15.03 -8.39 4.43
N GLU A 17 -15.29 -7.25 5.06
CA GLU A 17 -14.33 -6.51 5.88
C GLU A 17 -13.88 -7.37 7.06
N ARG A 18 -14.82 -7.98 7.78
CA ARG A 18 -14.52 -8.91 8.87
C ARG A 18 -13.68 -10.07 8.38
N GLU A 19 -14.01 -10.68 7.24
CA GLU A 19 -13.24 -11.79 6.68
C GLU A 19 -11.82 -11.34 6.30
N LEU A 20 -11.68 -10.20 5.63
CA LEU A 20 -10.40 -9.68 5.16
C LEU A 20 -9.43 -9.36 6.31
N PHE A 21 -9.93 -8.74 7.39
CA PHE A 21 -9.12 -8.34 8.54
C PHE A 21 -9.07 -9.39 9.66
N ALA A 22 -9.93 -10.43 9.63
CA ALA A 22 -9.87 -11.57 10.57
C ALA A 22 -9.08 -12.77 10.04
N ALA A 23 -8.97 -12.93 8.72
CA ALA A 23 -8.12 -13.97 8.11
C ALA A 23 -6.67 -13.82 8.57
N ASP A 24 -6.02 -14.96 8.85
CA ASP A 24 -4.68 -15.11 9.41
C ASP A 24 -3.84 -13.85 9.24
N ARG A 25 -3.76 -13.05 10.32
CA ARG A 25 -2.75 -12.02 10.43
C ARG A 25 -1.45 -12.73 10.13
N VAL A 26 -0.82 -12.41 9.00
CA VAL A 26 0.55 -12.85 8.74
C VAL A 26 1.35 -12.23 9.87
N THR A 27 1.50 -12.98 10.97
CA THR A 27 2.27 -12.55 12.13
C THR A 27 3.64 -12.22 11.59
N GLN A 28 4.08 -10.98 11.81
CA GLN A 28 5.43 -10.55 11.48
C GLN A 28 6.39 -11.67 11.86
N GLY A 29 7.04 -12.27 10.87
CA GLY A 29 7.90 -13.43 11.08
C GLY A 29 8.95 -13.15 12.15
N SER A 30 9.54 -14.18 12.74
CA SER A 30 10.52 -14.06 13.82
C SER A 30 11.78 -13.22 13.50
N ASN A 31 11.97 -12.81 12.24
CA ASN A 31 13.14 -12.09 11.75
C ASN A 31 12.98 -10.55 11.68
N PHE A 32 11.86 -9.99 12.14
CA PHE A 32 11.61 -8.54 11.98
C PHE A 32 12.59 -7.65 12.77
N GLY A 33 13.12 -8.13 13.90
CA GLY A 33 14.07 -7.36 14.72
C GLY A 33 15.43 -7.09 14.06
N HIS A 34 15.79 -7.82 13.00
CA HIS A 34 17.04 -7.63 12.26
C HIS A 34 16.88 -6.75 11.02
N TYR A 35 15.68 -6.28 10.70
CA TYR A 35 15.47 -5.47 9.50
C TYR A 35 16.19 -4.12 9.58
N ASP A 36 16.32 -3.54 10.76
CA ASP A 36 17.02 -2.26 10.95
C ASP A 36 18.55 -2.37 10.72
N GLU A 37 19.10 -3.59 10.69
CA GLU A 37 20.53 -3.84 10.42
C GLU A 37 20.83 -3.95 8.92
N ILE A 38 19.80 -4.01 8.06
CA ILE A 38 19.98 -4.11 6.61
C ILE A 38 20.44 -2.75 6.06
N ALA A 39 21.65 -2.72 5.52
CA ALA A 39 22.15 -1.54 4.82
C ALA A 39 21.26 -1.24 3.60
N VAL A 40 20.72 -0.02 3.56
CA VAL A 40 19.95 0.49 2.41
C VAL A 40 20.82 1.46 1.63
N GLU A 41 20.91 1.23 0.32
CA GLU A 41 21.53 2.17 -0.61
C GLU A 41 20.45 2.87 -1.42
N CYS A 42 20.37 4.19 -1.29
CA CYS A 42 19.49 5.04 -2.09
C CYS A 42 20.33 5.86 -3.07
N ARG A 43 19.92 5.91 -4.34
CA ARG A 43 20.53 6.73 -5.38
C ARG A 43 19.45 7.55 -6.09
N GLY A 44 19.72 8.84 -6.32
CA GLY A 44 18.75 9.78 -6.89
C GLY A 44 17.85 10.42 -5.83
N GLY A 45 16.69 10.93 -6.27
CA GLY A 45 15.73 11.65 -5.41
C GLY A 45 15.85 13.18 -5.50
N GLN A 46 14.85 13.86 -4.96
CA GLN A 46 14.80 15.31 -4.80
C GLN A 46 15.53 15.76 -3.51
N GLY A 47 15.77 14.84 -2.58
CA GLY A 47 16.46 15.06 -1.32
C GLY A 47 15.53 15.45 -0.16
N ASP A 48 14.23 15.54 -0.42
CA ASP A 48 13.17 15.78 0.57
C ASP A 48 12.43 14.49 0.97
N GLU A 49 12.77 13.35 0.36
CA GLU A 49 12.22 12.03 0.68
C GLU A 49 12.75 11.52 2.04
N VAL A 50 12.22 12.06 3.13
CA VAL A 50 12.61 11.66 4.49
C VAL A 50 12.07 10.25 4.79
N PRO A 51 12.94 9.29 5.19
CA PRO A 51 12.49 7.95 5.56
C PRO A 51 11.51 7.97 6.73
N ILE A 52 10.49 7.12 6.66
CA ILE A 52 9.50 6.92 7.73
C ILE A 52 9.88 5.70 8.57
N ASP A 53 9.62 5.71 9.87
CA ASP A 53 9.82 4.54 10.74
C ASP A 53 8.53 3.73 10.96
N SER A 54 7.38 4.39 10.89
CA SER A 54 6.05 3.77 11.04
C SER A 54 5.05 4.31 10.03
N PHE A 55 3.96 3.57 9.80
CA PHE A 55 2.86 4.06 8.97
C PHE A 55 2.06 5.16 9.66
N GLU A 56 2.08 5.25 11.00
CA GLU A 56 1.51 6.37 11.75
C GLU A 56 2.24 7.67 11.39
N GLN A 57 3.58 7.68 11.47
CA GLN A 57 4.40 8.81 11.02
C GLN A 57 4.14 9.14 9.54
N ALA A 58 3.98 8.13 8.69
CA ALA A 58 3.68 8.32 7.28
C ALA A 58 2.33 9.02 7.07
N CYS A 59 1.31 8.69 7.87
CA CYS A 59 -0.01 9.32 7.78
C CYS A 59 0.06 10.83 8.03
N GLU A 60 0.86 11.25 9.00
CA GLU A 60 1.07 12.65 9.33
C GLU A 60 1.99 13.34 8.31
N ALA A 61 3.20 12.80 8.10
CA ALA A 61 4.24 13.44 7.30
C ALA A 61 3.92 13.49 5.80
N LEU A 62 3.17 12.50 5.30
CA LEU A 62 2.83 12.38 3.88
C LEU A 62 1.37 12.69 3.59
N GLU A 63 0.58 13.11 4.58
CA GLU A 63 -0.86 13.40 4.47
C GLU A 63 -1.63 12.24 3.80
N LEU A 64 -1.54 11.04 4.37
CA LEU A 64 -2.26 9.88 3.82
C LEU A 64 -3.78 10.03 4.05
N PRO A 65 -4.62 9.63 3.07
CA PRO A 65 -6.08 9.70 3.23
C PRO A 65 -6.59 8.90 4.44
N ALA A 66 -7.56 9.45 5.18
CA ALA A 66 -8.06 8.87 6.43
C ALA A 66 -8.52 7.40 6.31
N GLY A 67 -9.19 7.04 5.21
CA GLY A 67 -9.60 5.65 4.96
C GLY A 67 -8.42 4.68 4.77
N LEU A 68 -7.32 5.16 4.18
CA LEU A 68 -6.09 4.37 4.06
C LEU A 68 -5.41 4.22 5.43
N ALA A 69 -5.30 5.31 6.20
CA ALA A 69 -4.74 5.28 7.55
C ALA A 69 -5.45 4.27 8.45
N ALA A 70 -6.80 4.30 8.48
CA ALA A 70 -7.60 3.36 9.25
C ALA A 70 -7.39 1.89 8.83
N ASN A 71 -7.19 1.63 7.54
CA ASN A 71 -6.92 0.28 7.04
C ASN A 71 -5.51 -0.21 7.38
N LEU A 72 -4.51 0.68 7.37
CA LEU A 72 -3.14 0.35 7.81
C LEU A 72 -3.11 -0.03 9.29
N GLU A 73 -3.87 0.69 10.13
CA GLU A 73 -4.04 0.39 11.55
C GLU A 73 -4.76 -0.95 11.77
N ARG A 74 -5.86 -1.22 11.06
CA ARG A 74 -6.59 -2.50 11.13
C ARG A 74 -5.74 -3.70 10.72
N CYS A 75 -4.84 -3.51 9.75
CA CYS A 75 -3.85 -4.51 9.35
C CYS A 75 -2.73 -4.73 10.39
N ALA A 76 -2.65 -3.90 11.44
CA ALA A 76 -1.58 -3.93 12.44
C ALA A 76 -0.16 -3.79 11.85
N TYR A 77 -0.01 -2.97 10.82
CA TYR A 77 1.31 -2.62 10.27
C TYR A 77 1.98 -1.56 11.14
N GLY A 78 2.64 -2.00 12.23
CA GLY A 78 3.30 -1.10 13.17
C GLY A 78 4.56 -0.43 12.58
N ALA A 79 5.66 -1.17 12.54
CA ALA A 79 6.93 -0.66 12.00
C ALA A 79 7.02 -0.88 10.48
N ALA A 80 7.48 0.15 9.75
CA ALA A 80 7.75 0.06 8.33
C ALA A 80 9.03 -0.75 8.09
N THR A 81 9.01 -1.69 7.14
CA THR A 81 10.22 -2.42 6.74
C THR A 81 11.18 -1.49 6.00
N PRO A 82 12.50 -1.77 5.93
CA PRO A 82 13.47 -0.87 5.29
C PRO A 82 13.07 -0.44 3.89
N VAL A 83 12.56 -1.38 3.08
CA VAL A 83 12.08 -1.06 1.74
C VAL A 83 10.87 -0.12 1.75
N GLN A 84 9.96 -0.24 2.72
CA GLN A 84 8.83 0.67 2.89
C GLN A 84 9.29 2.03 3.42
N LYS A 85 10.22 2.08 4.39
CA LYS A 85 10.77 3.30 4.99
C LYS A 85 11.23 4.31 3.93
N HIS A 86 11.93 3.82 2.90
CA HIS A 86 12.48 4.66 1.83
C HIS A 86 11.55 4.78 0.61
N CYS A 87 10.87 3.70 0.21
CA CYS A 87 10.08 3.71 -1.02
C CYS A 87 8.77 4.48 -0.89
N VAL A 88 8.10 4.43 0.27
CA VAL A 88 6.80 5.08 0.47
C VAL A 88 6.91 6.61 0.33
N PRO A 89 7.82 7.32 1.03
CA PRO A 89 7.96 8.77 0.84
C PRO A 89 8.37 9.13 -0.59
N ALA A 90 9.31 8.38 -1.19
CA ALA A 90 9.76 8.64 -2.56
C ALA A 90 8.68 8.45 -3.63
N ALA A 91 7.84 7.43 -3.49
CA ALA A 91 6.73 7.22 -4.42
C ALA A 91 5.58 8.22 -4.17
N CYS A 92 5.36 8.63 -2.92
CA CYS A 92 4.37 9.66 -2.58
C CYS A 92 4.73 11.05 -3.11
N SER A 93 6.01 11.35 -3.37
CA SER A 93 6.45 12.60 -4.01
C SER A 93 6.14 12.64 -5.52
N GLY A 94 5.67 11.52 -6.10
CA GLY A 94 5.37 11.42 -7.53
C GLY A 94 6.58 11.06 -8.39
N THR A 95 7.69 10.63 -7.77
CA THR A 95 8.90 10.20 -8.48
C THR A 95 8.82 8.71 -8.83
N ASP A 96 9.36 8.34 -9.99
CA ASP A 96 9.52 6.93 -10.35
C ASP A 96 10.57 6.26 -9.46
N VAL A 97 10.20 5.14 -8.82
CA VAL A 97 11.08 4.43 -7.89
C VAL A 97 11.39 3.03 -8.42
N MET A 98 12.68 2.70 -8.52
CA MET A 98 13.15 1.33 -8.74
C MET A 98 13.62 0.74 -7.42
N VAL A 99 13.10 -0.43 -7.07
CA VAL A 99 13.37 -1.08 -5.78
C VAL A 99 13.78 -2.54 -5.97
N SER A 100 14.86 -2.94 -5.29
CA SER A 100 15.25 -4.34 -5.14
C SER A 100 15.39 -4.69 -3.66
N ALA A 101 14.67 -5.72 -3.21
CA ALA A 101 14.73 -6.25 -1.85
C ALA A 101 14.30 -7.72 -1.84
N GLN A 102 14.69 -8.49 -0.81
CA GLN A 102 14.37 -9.93 -0.70
C GLN A 102 12.85 -10.23 -0.71
N THR A 103 12.44 -11.45 -0.99
CA THR A 103 11.04 -11.89 -0.82
C THR A 103 10.62 -11.78 0.65
N GLY A 104 9.34 -11.52 0.91
CA GLY A 104 8.85 -11.31 2.28
C GLY A 104 9.24 -9.99 2.95
N SER A 105 9.99 -9.10 2.28
CA SER A 105 10.37 -7.77 2.82
C SER A 105 9.26 -6.72 2.82
N GLY A 106 8.06 -7.05 2.31
CA GLY A 106 6.94 -6.10 2.29
C GLY A 106 6.90 -5.11 1.11
N LYS A 107 7.61 -5.40 0.01
CA LYS A 107 7.56 -4.60 -1.24
C LYS A 107 6.15 -4.33 -1.77
N THR A 108 5.22 -5.26 -1.58
CA THR A 108 3.82 -5.10 -2.00
C THR A 108 3.19 -3.87 -1.33
N LEU A 109 3.36 -3.73 -0.01
CA LEU A 109 2.82 -2.58 0.71
C LEU A 109 3.57 -1.29 0.36
N ALA A 110 4.89 -1.37 0.14
CA ALA A 110 5.72 -0.23 -0.29
C ALA A 110 5.22 0.41 -1.59
N PHE A 111 4.64 -0.39 -2.49
CA PHE A 111 4.03 0.08 -3.74
C PHE A 111 2.54 0.43 -3.60
N LEU A 112 1.76 -0.36 -2.85
CA LEU A 112 0.31 -0.15 -2.77
C LEU A 112 -0.08 1.12 -1.98
N VAL A 113 0.63 1.44 -0.90
CA VAL A 113 0.35 2.63 -0.09
C VAL A 113 0.35 3.93 -0.92
N PRO A 114 1.44 4.27 -1.64
CA PRO A 114 1.47 5.50 -2.44
C PRO A 114 0.43 5.51 -3.57
N ILE A 115 0.12 4.36 -4.16
CA ILE A 115 -0.87 4.25 -5.24
C ILE A 115 -2.28 4.49 -4.73
N ILE A 116 -2.65 3.83 -3.64
CA ILE A 116 -3.96 3.98 -3.04
C ILE A 116 -4.12 5.42 -2.53
N ALA A 117 -3.08 5.98 -1.89
CA ALA A 117 -3.08 7.37 -1.45
C ALA A 117 -3.33 8.33 -2.63
N THR A 118 -2.59 8.15 -3.73
CA THR A 118 -2.74 8.96 -4.94
C THR A 118 -4.12 8.82 -5.57
N ALA A 119 -4.63 7.59 -5.68
CA ALA A 119 -5.96 7.32 -6.25
C ALA A 119 -7.08 7.98 -5.42
N LEU A 120 -7.01 7.85 -4.09
CA LEU A 120 -7.98 8.46 -3.18
C LEU A 120 -7.93 9.99 -3.21
N ARG A 121 -6.74 10.59 -3.35
CA ARG A 121 -6.59 12.06 -3.52
C ARG A 121 -7.18 12.57 -4.83
N GLN A 122 -7.03 11.80 -5.92
CA GLN A 122 -7.56 12.18 -7.22
C GLN A 122 -9.09 12.00 -7.31
N GLY A 123 -9.68 11.23 -6.40
CA GLY A 123 -11.11 10.91 -6.40
C GLY A 123 -11.52 10.01 -7.57
N GLU A 124 -12.82 9.86 -7.76
CA GLU A 124 -13.37 9.07 -8.86
C GLU A 124 -13.09 9.76 -10.20
N ARG A 125 -12.07 9.29 -10.92
CA ARG A 125 -11.96 9.55 -12.35
C ARG A 125 -12.88 8.59 -13.08
N PRO A 126 -13.82 9.06 -13.93
CA PRO A 126 -14.59 8.19 -14.80
C PRO A 126 -13.60 7.29 -15.55
N VAL A 127 -13.73 5.97 -15.40
CA VAL A 127 -12.98 5.03 -16.20
C VAL A 127 -13.37 5.30 -17.64
N GLN A 128 -12.51 6.00 -18.38
CA GLN A 128 -12.69 6.16 -19.81
C GLN A 128 -12.62 4.76 -20.39
N ALA A 129 -13.72 4.32 -21.02
CA ALA A 129 -13.74 3.04 -21.71
C ALA A 129 -12.69 3.08 -22.82
N GLY A 130 -11.49 2.56 -22.53
CA GLY A 130 -10.47 2.34 -23.54
C GLY A 130 -10.99 1.34 -24.58
N PRO A 131 -10.40 1.31 -25.80
CA PRO A 131 -10.74 0.31 -26.80
C PRO A 131 -10.62 -1.07 -26.15
N ARG A 132 -11.72 -1.82 -26.11
CA ARG A 132 -11.69 -3.21 -25.62
C ARG A 132 -10.75 -3.97 -26.55
N GLY A 133 -9.56 -4.31 -26.06
CA GLY A 133 -8.63 -5.18 -26.78
C GLY A 133 -9.31 -6.50 -27.16
N PRO A 134 -8.85 -7.20 -28.20
CA PRO A 134 -9.50 -8.40 -28.70
C PRO A 134 -9.62 -9.42 -27.57
N THR A 135 -10.86 -9.75 -27.21
CA THR A 135 -11.15 -10.88 -26.33
C THR A 135 -10.78 -12.13 -27.12
N ARG A 136 -9.85 -12.94 -26.62
CA ARG A 136 -9.51 -14.23 -27.24
C ARG A 136 -10.81 -15.00 -27.52
N ALA A 137 -11.00 -15.36 -28.78
CA ALA A 137 -12.08 -16.22 -29.27
C ALA A 137 -11.89 -17.66 -28.78
#